data_AF-A0AAD9A6B5-F1
#
_entry.id   AF-A0AAD9A6B5-F1
#
_cell.length_a   1.000
_cell.length_b   1.000
_cell.length_c   1.000
_cell.angle_alpha   90.00
_cell.angle_beta   90.00
_cell.angle_gamma   90.00
#
_symmetry.space_group_name_H-M   'P 1'
#
loop_
_entity.id
_entity.type
_entity.pdbx_description
1 polymer ?
#
loop_
_entity_poly.entity_id
_entity_poly.type
_entity_poly.pdbx_seq_one_letter_code
_entity_poly.pdbx_strand_id
1 'polypeptide(L)'
;MSFESPSLGMTLLRVSPLIFGTAMFAFSVGHGFASGAFLSPQIPKQARHAVWAYWLRDYGRIVVVNSPSILTTLATCLINMYYSHISRAWWLTAVVLILGHMFPFSVGLRWMTLKPEDFKAMSEAEGVRWIREVPDVNRRRALFPDLFAWLTVVYAVTTNLQAASAQ
;
A
#
# COMPACT_ATOMS: atom_id res chain seq x y z
N MET A 1 0.78 30.73 -31.25
CA MET A 1 0.82 29.30 -30.90
C MET A 1 -0.42 29.01 -30.08
N SER A 2 -1.31 28.14 -30.56
CA SER A 2 -2.50 27.75 -29.81
C SER A 2 -2.09 26.76 -28.72
N PHE A 3 -2.35 27.10 -27.47
CA PHE A 3 -2.27 26.17 -26.35
C PHE A 3 -3.41 25.16 -26.49
N GLU A 4 -3.17 24.03 -27.14
CA GLU A 4 -4.12 22.93 -27.07
C GLU A 4 -4.04 22.33 -25.67
N SER A 5 -5.11 22.54 -24.90
CA SER A 5 -5.31 21.89 -23.61
C SER A 5 -5.12 20.37 -23.79
N PRO A 6 -4.35 19.69 -22.93
CA PRO A 6 -4.22 18.25 -23.00
C PRO A 6 -5.61 17.60 -22.94
N SER A 7 -5.82 16.58 -23.78
CA SER A 7 -7.08 15.84 -23.80
C SER A 7 -7.43 15.32 -22.40
N LEU A 8 -8.73 15.21 -22.11
CA LEU A 8 -9.20 14.68 -20.83
C LEU A 8 -8.52 13.34 -20.48
N GLY A 9 -8.37 12.46 -21.48
CA GLY A 9 -7.68 11.17 -21.31
C GLY A 9 -6.21 11.31 -20.89
N MET A 10 -5.47 12.27 -21.46
CA MET A 10 -4.08 12.52 -21.10
C MET A 10 -3.95 13.10 -19.69
N THR A 11 -4.85 14.01 -19.32
CA THR A 11 -4.91 14.56 -17.97
C THR A 11 -5.22 13.47 -16.96
N LEU A 12 -6.21 12.62 -17.22
CA LEU A 12 -6.57 11.48 -16.37
C LEU A 12 -5.40 10.51 -16.19
N LEU A 13 -4.69 10.19 -17.27
CA LEU A 13 -3.51 9.33 -17.23
C LEU A 13 -2.40 9.93 -16.36
N ARG A 14 -2.15 11.25 -16.47
CA ARG A 14 -1.13 11.95 -15.68
C ARG A 14 -1.43 11.98 -14.19
N VAL A 15 -2.69 12.10 -13.80
CA VAL A 15 -3.10 12.16 -12.38
C VAL A 15 -3.42 10.80 -11.77
N SER A 16 -3.65 9.77 -12.59
CA SER A 16 -4.03 8.42 -12.12
C SER A 16 -3.08 7.86 -11.05
N PRO A 17 -1.74 7.97 -11.17
CA PRO A 17 -0.84 7.50 -10.12
C PRO A 17 -1.16 8.10 -8.75
N LEU A 18 -1.51 9.39 -8.70
CA LEU A 18 -1.84 10.08 -7.47
C LEU A 18 -3.18 9.61 -6.90
N ILE A 19 -4.20 9.40 -7.74
CA ILE A 19 -5.52 8.93 -7.31
C ILE A 19 -5.40 7.54 -6.67
N PHE A 20 -4.86 6.57 -7.41
CA PHE A 20 -4.75 5.19 -6.95
C PHE A 20 -3.70 5.02 -5.85
N GLY A 21 -2.59 5.77 -5.92
CA GLY A 21 -1.56 5.81 -4.88
C GLY A 21 -2.09 6.38 -3.56
N THR A 22 -2.97 7.39 -3.61
CA THR A 22 -3.63 7.93 -2.40
C THR A 22 -4.60 6.93 -1.80
N ALA A 23 -5.40 6.24 -2.61
CA ALA A 23 -6.28 5.18 -2.12
C ALA A 23 -5.50 4.06 -1.43
N MET A 24 -4.38 3.62 -2.03
CA MET A 24 -3.46 2.63 -1.45
C MET A 24 -2.84 3.12 -0.13
N PHE A 25 -2.39 4.38 -0.07
CA PHE A 25 -1.80 4.96 1.14
C PHE A 25 -2.84 5.07 2.27
N ALA A 26 -4.02 5.61 1.98
CA ALA A 26 -5.11 5.74 2.95
C ALA A 26 -5.54 4.36 3.50
N PHE A 27 -5.65 3.37 2.62
CA PHE A 27 -5.90 1.99 3.01
C PHE A 27 -4.80 1.47 3.95
N SER A 28 -3.52 1.71 3.63
CA SER A 28 -2.39 1.27 4.45
C SER A 28 -2.36 1.90 5.84
N VAL A 29 -2.66 3.20 5.93
CA VAL A 29 -2.77 3.92 7.19
C VAL A 29 -3.93 3.39 8.03
N GLY A 30 -5.13 3.28 7.44
CA GLY A 30 -6.31 2.73 8.12
C GLY A 30 -6.08 1.31 8.62
N HIS A 31 -5.44 0.48 7.80
CA HIS A 31 -5.05 -0.87 8.17
C HIS A 31 -4.03 -0.90 9.32
N GLY A 32 -3.04 -0.01 9.32
CA GLY A 32 -2.07 0.15 10.40
C GLY A 32 -2.73 0.53 11.73
N PHE A 33 -3.69 1.46 11.71
CA PHE A 33 -4.45 1.84 12.91
C PHE A 33 -5.36 0.71 13.41
N ALA A 34 -6.10 0.07 12.51
CA ALA A 34 -7.00 -1.04 12.86
C ALA A 34 -6.23 -2.22 13.46
N SER A 35 -5.10 -2.60 12.86
CA SER A 35 -4.25 -3.68 13.37
C SER A 35 -3.60 -3.33 14.72
N GLY A 36 -3.20 -2.06 14.90
CA GLY A 36 -2.66 -1.57 16.17
C GLY A 36 -3.69 -1.57 17.31
N ALA A 37 -4.97 -1.34 17.02
CA ALA A 37 -6.04 -1.35 18.02
C ALA A 37 -6.18 -2.71 18.72
N PHE A 38 -5.89 -3.82 18.03
CA PHE A 38 -5.91 -5.16 18.62
C PHE A 38 -4.81 -5.39 19.66
N LEU A 39 -3.77 -4.55 19.69
CA LEU A 39 -2.71 -4.59 20.69
C LEU A 39 -3.03 -3.72 21.91
N SER A 40 -4.17 -3.03 21.94
CA SER A 40 -4.57 -2.20 23.07
C SER A 40 -4.63 -3.02 24.37
N PRO A 41 -4.00 -2.55 25.47
CA PRO A 41 -4.07 -3.20 26.77
C PRO A 41 -5.48 -3.16 27.38
N GLN A 42 -6.36 -2.30 26.88
CA GLN A 42 -7.75 -2.17 27.34
C GLN A 42 -8.66 -3.31 26.86
N ILE A 43 -8.26 -4.06 25.82
CA ILE A 43 -9.02 -5.20 25.32
C ILE A 43 -8.63 -6.46 26.13
N PRO A 44 -9.58 -7.19 26.73
CA PRO A 44 -9.31 -8.44 27.44
C PRO A 44 -8.53 -9.44 26.59
N LYS A 45 -7.61 -10.20 27.21
CA LYS A 45 -6.76 -11.20 26.51
C LYS A 45 -7.59 -12.20 25.69
N GLN A 46 -8.68 -12.73 26.25
CA GLN A 46 -9.53 -13.71 25.56
C GLN A 46 -10.20 -13.10 24.32
N ALA A 47 -10.67 -11.85 24.42
CA ALA A 47 -11.31 -11.14 23.31
C ALA A 47 -10.33 -10.86 22.17
N ARG A 48 -9.07 -10.50 22.49
CA ARG A 48 -8.02 -10.31 21.47
C ARG A 48 -7.81 -11.58 20.65
N HIS A 49 -7.67 -12.74 21.29
CA HIS A 49 -7.44 -14.00 20.59
C HIS A 49 -8.60 -14.38 19.67
N ALA A 50 -9.85 -14.17 20.09
CA ALA A 50 -11.02 -14.46 19.27
C ALA A 50 -11.09 -13.56 18.02
N VAL A 51 -10.85 -12.26 18.17
CA VAL A 51 -10.95 -11.28 17.06
C VAL A 51 -9.81 -11.45 16.06
N TRP A 52 -8.62 -11.84 16.52
CA TRP A 52 -7.45 -12.08 15.66
C TRP A 52 -7.70 -13.15 14.59
N ALA A 53 -8.34 -14.26 14.95
CA ALA A 53 -8.63 -15.33 14.01
C ALA A 53 -9.56 -14.87 12.86
N TYR A 54 -10.60 -14.10 13.18
CA TYR A 54 -11.51 -13.56 12.18
C TYR A 54 -10.83 -12.52 11.29
N TRP A 55 -10.06 -11.61 11.88
CA TRP A 55 -9.33 -10.60 11.15
C TRP A 55 -8.32 -11.23 10.17
N LEU A 56 -7.60 -12.27 10.58
CA LEU A 56 -6.66 -12.98 9.70
C LEU A 56 -7.32 -13.67 8.52
N ARG A 57 -8.48 -14.29 8.74
CA ARG A 57 -9.28 -14.88 7.67
C ARG A 57 -9.69 -13.81 6.64
N ASP A 58 -10.13 -12.64 7.11
CA ASP A 58 -10.64 -11.58 6.23
C ASP A 58 -9.52 -10.71 5.62
N TYR A 59 -8.32 -10.70 6.20
CA TYR A 59 -7.16 -10.00 5.67
C TYR A 59 -6.85 -10.40 4.23
N GLY A 60 -6.95 -11.69 3.87
CA GLY A 60 -6.72 -12.13 2.49
C GLY A 60 -7.71 -11.58 1.48
N ARG A 61 -8.97 -11.38 1.87
CA ARG A 61 -9.98 -10.71 1.02
C ARG A 61 -9.63 -9.25 0.81
N ILE A 62 -9.15 -8.60 1.86
CA ILE A 62 -8.73 -7.20 1.82
C ILE A 62 -7.54 -7.01 0.86
N VAL A 63 -6.55 -7.93 0.88
CA VAL A 63 -5.43 -7.92 -0.08
C VAL A 63 -5.92 -7.98 -1.53
N VAL A 64 -6.88 -8.86 -1.83
CA VAL A 64 -7.44 -8.99 -3.18
C VAL A 64 -8.13 -7.71 -3.63
N VAL A 65 -8.90 -7.07 -2.74
CA VAL A 65 -9.60 -5.81 -3.05
C VAL A 65 -8.63 -4.63 -3.27
N ASN A 66 -7.49 -4.61 -2.58
CA ASN A 66 -6.52 -3.53 -2.72
C ASN A 66 -5.54 -3.73 -3.90
N SER A 67 -5.36 -4.97 -4.37
CA SER A 67 -4.41 -5.31 -5.45
C SER A 67 -4.63 -4.52 -6.75
N PRO A 68 -5.87 -4.28 -7.23
CA PRO A 68 -6.11 -3.45 -8.41
C PRO A 68 -5.57 -2.02 -8.29
N SER A 69 -5.66 -1.39 -7.11
CA SER A 69 -5.13 -0.05 -6.88
C SER A 69 -3.60 -0.02 -7.00
N ILE A 70 -2.93 -1.04 -6.47
CA ILE A 70 -1.46 -1.18 -6.58
C ILE A 70 -1.07 -1.35 -8.06
N LEU A 71 -1.69 -2.30 -8.75
CA LEU A 71 -1.39 -2.59 -10.16
C LEU A 71 -1.67 -1.39 -11.07
N THR A 72 -2.77 -0.68 -10.84
CA THR A 72 -3.12 0.52 -11.61
C THR A 72 -2.15 1.66 -11.35
N THR A 73 -1.72 1.86 -10.10
CA THR A 73 -0.69 2.86 -9.76
C THR A 73 0.63 2.54 -10.47
N LEU A 74 1.08 1.28 -10.42
CA LEU A 74 2.30 0.83 -11.10
C LEU A 74 2.22 1.03 -12.61
N ALA A 75 1.14 0.55 -13.25
CA ALA A 75 0.95 0.68 -14.68
C ALA A 75 0.93 2.15 -15.11
N THR A 76 0.21 3.00 -14.38
CA THR A 76 0.11 4.42 -14.73
C THR A 76 1.40 5.19 -14.44
N CYS A 77 2.20 4.82 -13.43
CA CYS A 77 3.56 5.35 -13.25
C CYS A 77 4.47 4.97 -14.43
N LEU A 78 4.42 3.71 -14.89
CA LEU A 78 5.21 3.24 -16.03
C LEU A 78 4.82 3.93 -17.33
N ILE A 79 3.51 4.10 -17.58
CA ILE A 79 3.02 4.83 -18.75
C ILE A 79 3.43 6.31 -18.67
N ASN A 80 3.29 6.94 -17.49
CA ASN A 80 3.72 8.33 -17.31
C ASN A 80 5.21 8.49 -17.57
N MET A 81 6.05 7.53 -17.20
CA MET A 81 7.49 7.56 -17.51
C MET A 81 7.79 7.75 -19.01
N TYR A 82 6.95 7.21 -19.89
CA TYR A 82 7.10 7.35 -21.34
C TYR A 82 6.68 8.74 -21.84
N TYR A 83 5.58 9.28 -21.30
CA TYR A 83 4.98 10.56 -21.72
C TYR A 83 5.38 11.75 -20.84
N SER A 84 6.36 11.58 -19.95
CA SER A 84 6.69 12.58 -18.95
C SER A 84 7.56 13.70 -19.52
N HIS A 85 7.30 14.90 -19.01
CA HIS A 85 8.12 16.10 -19.20
C HIS A 85 9.21 16.26 -18.13
N ILE A 86 9.25 15.37 -17.14
CA ILE A 86 10.27 15.36 -16.06
C ILE A 86 11.17 14.13 -16.18
N SER A 87 12.21 14.08 -15.34
CA SER A 87 13.11 12.93 -15.29
C SER A 87 12.38 11.61 -15.02
N ARG A 88 12.64 10.62 -15.87
CA ARG A 88 12.14 9.24 -15.73
C ARG A 88 12.55 8.59 -14.40
N ALA A 89 13.63 9.06 -13.78
CA ALA A 89 14.10 8.57 -12.49
C ALA A 89 13.07 8.73 -11.37
N TRP A 90 12.23 9.78 -11.42
CA TRP A 90 11.19 10.00 -10.41
C TRP A 90 10.06 8.97 -10.51
N TRP A 91 9.61 8.67 -11.73
CA TRP A 91 8.63 7.61 -11.97
C TRP A 91 9.17 6.23 -11.61
N LEU A 92 10.44 5.96 -11.93
CA LEU A 92 11.10 4.71 -11.54
C LEU A 92 11.21 4.59 -10.02
N THR A 93 11.57 5.68 -9.32
CA THR A 93 11.64 5.71 -7.86
C THR A 93 10.27 5.42 -7.24
N ALA A 94 9.19 6.01 -7.78
CA ALA A 94 7.83 5.72 -7.35
C ALA A 94 7.49 4.23 -7.52
N VAL A 95 7.81 3.64 -8.67
CA VAL A 95 7.61 2.19 -8.94
C VAL A 95 8.36 1.33 -7.92
N VAL A 96 9.64 1.61 -7.67
CA VAL A 96 10.45 0.83 -6.71
C VAL A 96 9.86 0.92 -5.29
N LEU A 97 9.43 2.11 -4.86
CA LEU A 97 8.83 2.29 -3.54
C LEU A 97 7.46 1.59 -3.42
N ILE A 98 6.64 1.61 -4.47
CA ILE A 98 5.38 0.86 -4.53
C ILE A 98 5.62 -0.66 -4.57
N LEU A 99 6.69 -1.13 -5.20
CA LEU A 99 7.07 -2.55 -5.08
C LEU A 99 7.54 -2.87 -3.64
N GLY A 100 8.18 -1.92 -2.96
CA GLY A 100 8.48 -2.01 -1.53
C GLY A 100 7.23 -2.18 -0.65
N HIS A 101 6.10 -1.57 -1.04
CA HIS A 101 4.79 -1.80 -0.39
C HIS A 101 4.37 -3.28 -0.45
N MET A 102 4.82 -4.03 -1.47
CA MET A 102 4.52 -5.45 -1.61
C MET A 102 5.33 -6.36 -0.68
N PHE A 103 6.47 -5.92 -0.14
CA PHE A 103 7.34 -6.78 0.67
C PHE A 103 6.66 -7.33 1.94
N PRO A 104 5.92 -6.54 2.73
CA PRO A 104 5.10 -7.03 3.84
C PRO A 104 4.03 -8.04 3.48
N PHE A 105 3.57 -8.08 2.22
CA PHE A 105 2.65 -9.13 1.79
C PHE A 105 3.31 -10.49 1.81
N SER A 106 4.64 -10.63 1.72
CA SER A 106 5.30 -11.93 1.91
C SER A 106 5.10 -12.47 3.33
N VAL A 107 5.18 -11.59 4.34
CA VAL A 107 4.87 -11.93 5.74
C VAL A 107 3.38 -12.21 5.88
N GLY A 108 2.51 -11.35 5.34
CA GLY A 108 1.07 -11.56 5.35
C GLY A 108 0.60 -12.82 4.60
N LEU A 109 1.25 -13.18 3.48
CA LEU A 109 0.98 -14.37 2.67
C LEU A 109 1.21 -15.64 3.47
N ARG A 110 2.33 -15.68 4.21
CA ARG A 110 2.61 -16.79 5.12
C ARG A 110 1.49 -16.98 6.16
N TRP A 111 0.79 -15.92 6.55
CA TRP A 111 -0.36 -15.96 7.45
C TRP A 111 -1.65 -16.37 6.75
N MET A 112 -1.84 -15.94 5.50
CA MET A 112 -2.99 -16.31 4.68
C MET A 112 -3.00 -17.79 4.30
N THR A 113 -1.83 -18.44 4.32
CA THR A 113 -1.70 -19.88 4.01
C THR A 113 -1.80 -20.79 5.24
N LEU A 114 -2.04 -20.24 6.43
CA LEU A 114 -2.16 -21.09 7.61
C LEU A 114 -3.41 -21.91 7.64
N LYS A 115 -3.23 -23.14 8.09
CA LYS A 115 -4.33 -24.02 8.43
C LYS A 115 -4.56 -24.03 9.95
N PRO A 116 -5.78 -24.38 10.40
CA PRO A 116 -6.08 -24.49 11.82
C PRO A 116 -5.13 -25.45 12.58
N GLU A 117 -4.58 -26.45 11.90
CA GLU A 117 -3.65 -27.43 12.48
C GLU A 117 -2.29 -26.79 12.79
N ASP A 118 -1.83 -25.86 11.96
CA ASP A 118 -0.58 -25.12 12.15
C ASP A 118 -0.67 -24.23 13.40
N PHE A 119 -1.84 -23.64 13.66
CA PHE A 119 -2.10 -22.88 14.88
C PHE A 119 -2.09 -23.75 16.13
N LYS A 120 -2.61 -24.98 16.06
CA LYS A 120 -2.63 -25.92 17.19
C LYS A 120 -1.23 -26.46 17.53
N ALA A 121 -0.34 -26.51 16.54
CA ALA A 121 1.03 -26.98 16.72
C ALA A 121 1.98 -25.90 17.28
N MET A 122 1.59 -24.62 17.27
CA MET A 122 2.43 -23.54 17.78
C MET A 122 2.45 -23.49 19.31
N SER A 123 3.64 -23.23 19.84
CA SER A 123 3.77 -22.82 21.24
C SER A 123 3.09 -21.46 21.47
N GLU A 124 2.68 -21.19 22.72
CA GLU A 124 2.09 -19.89 23.08
C GLU A 124 3.03 -18.73 22.74
N ALA A 125 4.34 -18.89 22.98
CA ALA A 125 5.35 -17.90 22.68
C ALA A 125 5.47 -17.62 21.17
N GLU A 126 5.37 -18.66 20.33
CA GLU A 126 5.35 -18.50 18.88
C GLU A 126 4.08 -17.80 18.42
N GLY A 127 2.92 -18.20 18.93
CA GLY A 127 1.65 -17.55 18.62
C GLY A 127 1.66 -16.06 18.97
N VAL A 128 2.19 -15.68 20.14
CA VAL A 128 2.31 -14.27 20.56
C VAL A 128 3.28 -13.48 19.70
N ARG A 129 4.48 -14.04 19.44
CA ARG A 129 5.47 -13.40 18.56
C ARG A 129 4.87 -13.14 17.19
N TRP A 130 4.17 -14.14 16.68
CA TRP A 130 3.57 -14.06 15.37
C TRP A 130 2.46 -13.03 15.34
N ILE A 131 1.46 -13.09 16.21
CA ILE A 131 0.36 -12.10 16.30
C ILE A 131 0.87 -10.64 16.32
N ARG A 132 2.01 -10.36 16.94
CA ARG A 132 2.60 -9.00 17.00
C ARG A 132 3.32 -8.58 15.72
N GLU A 133 3.86 -9.52 14.95
CA GLU A 133 4.68 -9.23 13.77
C GLU A 133 3.88 -8.49 12.68
N VAL A 134 2.62 -8.84 12.46
CA VAL A 134 1.78 -8.20 11.42
C VAL A 134 1.44 -6.74 11.71
N PRO A 135 0.94 -6.35 12.90
CA PRO A 135 0.80 -4.94 13.27
C PRO A 135 2.10 -4.15 13.14
N ASP A 136 3.21 -4.71 13.63
CA ASP A 136 4.50 -4.02 13.66
C ASP A 136 5.03 -3.79 12.25
N VAL A 137 4.96 -4.81 11.39
CA VAL A 137 5.36 -4.71 9.98
C VAL A 137 4.44 -3.75 9.23
N ASN A 138 3.12 -3.81 9.40
CA ASN A 138 2.20 -2.88 8.73
C ASN A 138 2.40 -1.44 9.18
N ARG A 139 2.70 -1.20 10.47
CA ARG A 139 2.97 0.14 11.00
C ARG A 139 4.26 0.72 10.42
N ARG A 140 5.33 -0.08 10.35
CA ARG A 140 6.61 0.32 9.72
C ARG A 140 6.44 0.56 8.22
N ARG A 141 5.64 -0.27 7.54
CA ARG A 141 5.32 -0.11 6.11
C ARG A 141 4.62 1.23 5.84
N ALA A 142 3.60 1.55 6.62
CA ALA A 142 2.83 2.78 6.47
C ALA A 142 3.71 4.04 6.59
N LEU A 143 4.70 4.03 7.49
CA LEU A 143 5.58 5.17 7.74
C LEU A 143 6.74 5.31 6.75
N PHE A 144 7.25 4.19 6.19
CA PHE A 144 8.38 4.24 5.28
C PHE A 144 7.97 3.99 3.81
N PRO A 145 7.94 2.76 3.25
CA PRO A 145 7.72 2.61 1.82
C PRO A 145 6.43 3.28 1.33
N ASP A 146 5.34 3.24 2.10
CA ASP A 146 4.03 3.75 1.65
C ASP A 146 3.99 5.28 1.62
N LEU A 147 4.45 5.94 2.69
CA LEU A 147 4.50 7.40 2.78
C LEU A 147 5.47 7.98 1.74
N PHE A 148 6.67 7.39 1.61
CA PHE A 148 7.67 7.85 0.64
C PHE A 148 7.21 7.60 -0.80
N ALA A 149 6.57 6.46 -1.09
CA ALA A 149 5.95 6.20 -2.39
C ALA A 149 4.92 7.28 -2.72
N TRP A 150 4.02 7.55 -1.79
CA TRP A 150 2.96 8.53 -1.98
C TRP A 150 3.51 9.94 -2.21
N LEU A 151 4.46 10.40 -1.39
CA LEU A 151 5.10 11.71 -1.56
C LEU A 151 5.85 11.82 -2.90
N THR A 152 6.51 10.74 -3.34
CA THR A 152 7.19 10.69 -4.64
C THR A 152 6.19 10.82 -5.79
N VAL A 153 5.05 10.14 -5.69
CA VAL A 153 3.97 10.24 -6.68
C VAL A 153 3.36 11.65 -6.71
N VAL A 154 3.09 12.26 -5.54
CA VAL A 154 2.63 13.66 -5.45
C VAL A 154 3.60 14.58 -6.19
N TYR A 155 4.89 14.49 -5.86
CA TYR A 155 5.93 15.30 -6.48
C TYR A 155 6.00 15.09 -8.00
N ALA A 156 6.07 13.83 -8.45
CA ALA A 156 6.16 13.48 -9.86
C ALA A 156 4.95 13.98 -10.67
N VAL A 157 3.74 13.82 -10.14
CA VAL A 157 2.51 14.30 -10.82
C VAL A 157 2.49 15.82 -10.87
N THR A 158 2.72 16.51 -9.75
CA THR A 158 2.68 17.99 -9.70
C THR A 158 3.71 18.61 -10.65
N THR A 159 4.96 18.15 -10.60
CA THR A 159 6.03 18.69 -11.45
C THR A 159 5.82 18.36 -12.92
N ASN A 160 5.30 17.17 -13.25
CA ASN A 160 4.97 16.80 -14.62
C ASN A 160 3.84 17.65 -15.22
N LEU A 161 2.83 18.01 -14.40
CA LEU A 161 1.76 18.91 -14.81
C LEU A 161 2.26 20.35 -15.00
N GLN A 162 3.10 20.85 -14.09
CA GLN A 162 3.71 22.17 -14.21
C GLN A 162 4.58 22.28 -15.47
N ALA A 163 5.44 21.29 -15.72
CA ALA A 163 6.28 21.25 -16.90
C ALA A 163 5.47 21.20 -18.19
N ALA A 164 4.33 20.47 -18.21
CA ALA A 164 3.44 20.43 -19.35
C ALA A 164 2.74 21.78 -19.64
N SER A 165 2.48 22.58 -18.60
CA SER A 165 1.84 23.91 -18.76
C SER A 165 2.79 25.01 -19.21
N ALA A 166 4.11 24.76 -19.14
CA ALA A 166 5.14 25.71 -19.52
C ALA A 166 5.62 25.56 -20.98
N GLN A 167 5.13 24.54 -21.69
CA GLN A 167 5.39 24.27 -23.11
C GLN A 167 4.24 24.78 -23.97
#